data_AF-A0A316ZEK4-F1
#
_entry.id   AF-A0A316ZEK4-F1
#
_cell.length_a   1.000
_cell.length_b   1.000
_cell.length_c   1.000
_cell.angle_alpha   90.00
_cell.angle_beta   90.00
_cell.angle_gamma   90.00
#
_symmetry.space_group_name_H-M   'P 1'
#
loop_
_entity.id
_entity.type
_entity.pdbx_description
1 polymer ?
#
loop_
_entity_poly.entity_id
_entity_poly.type
_entity_poly.pdbx_seq_one_letter_code
_entity_poly.pdbx_strand_id
1 'polypeptide(L)'
;MVFFYVLFLAPIVLYLLSRRLRLASSPARARAYDPKTGLGRGAPGFQTNVARVAVPAHIVARIRAGEEVSAEEITRAQDEARRMREKQQQGEEEEEEQKKGGKRRKGKK
;
A
#
# COMPACT_ATOMS: atom_id res chain seq x y z
N MET A 1 -32.01 27.73 -10.02
CA MET A 1 -31.45 27.16 -8.77
C MET A 1 -31.46 25.64 -8.78
N VAL A 2 -32.60 24.97 -9.01
CA VAL A 2 -32.72 23.50 -8.99
C VAL A 2 -31.87 22.78 -10.06
N PHE A 3 -31.74 23.36 -11.26
CA PHE A 3 -31.00 22.76 -12.38
C PHE A 3 -29.50 22.60 -12.11
N PHE A 4 -28.88 23.56 -11.40
CA PHE A 4 -27.48 23.47 -10.97
C PHE A 4 -27.26 22.36 -9.94
N TYR A 5 -28.24 22.16 -9.05
CA TYR A 5 -28.17 21.11 -8.02
C TYR A 5 -28.22 19.72 -8.66
N VAL A 6 -29.03 19.52 -9.69
CA VAL A 6 -29.09 18.24 -10.40
C VAL A 6 -27.81 18.00 -11.21
N LEU A 7 -27.28 19.01 -11.90
CA LEU A 7 -26.07 18.86 -12.73
C LEU A 7 -24.79 18.62 -11.94
N PHE A 8 -24.66 19.22 -10.76
CA PHE A 8 -23.43 19.11 -9.97
C PHE A 8 -23.54 18.14 -8.80
N LEU A 9 -24.69 18.04 -8.15
CA LEU A 9 -24.84 17.22 -6.94
C LEU A 9 -25.17 15.76 -7.25
N ALA A 10 -25.96 15.49 -8.30
CA ALA A 10 -26.28 14.13 -8.71
C ALA A 10 -25.04 13.29 -9.11
N PRO A 11 -24.07 13.78 -9.92
CA PRO A 11 -22.88 13.00 -10.23
C PRO A 11 -21.96 12.79 -9.01
N ILE A 12 -21.91 13.76 -8.08
CA ILE A 12 -21.14 13.63 -6.84
C ILE A 12 -21.74 12.56 -5.93
N VAL A 13 -23.06 12.57 -5.74
CA VAL A 13 -23.76 11.55 -4.93
C VAL A 13 -23.65 10.18 -5.57
N LEU A 14 -23.80 10.08 -6.90
CA LEU A 14 -23.62 8.83 -7.64
C LEU A 14 -22.18 8.32 -7.56
N TYR A 15 -21.18 9.21 -7.61
CA TYR A 15 -19.77 8.87 -7.44
C TYR A 15 -19.48 8.36 -6.01
N LEU A 16 -20.02 9.02 -4.98
CA LEU A 16 -19.86 8.58 -3.59
C LEU A 16 -20.55 7.23 -3.32
N LEU A 17 -21.74 7.01 -3.89
CA LEU A 17 -22.47 5.75 -3.78
C LEU A 17 -21.74 4.62 -4.52
N SER A 18 -21.31 4.84 -5.76
CA SER A 18 -20.55 3.86 -6.53
C SER A 18 -19.18 3.53 -5.90
N ARG A 19 -18.51 4.51 -5.29
CA ARG A 19 -17.29 4.29 -4.51
C ARG A 19 -17.54 3.39 -3.30
N ARG A 20 -18.65 3.59 -2.56
CA ARG A 20 -19.05 2.71 -1.44
C ARG A 20 -19.28 1.27 -1.89
N LEU A 21 -19.98 1.09 -3.01
CA LEU A 21 -20.26 -0.25 -3.56
C LEU A 21 -18.99 -0.96 -4.05
N ARG A 22 -18.05 -0.24 -4.69
CA ARG A 22 -16.77 -0.82 -5.15
C ARG A 22 -15.82 -1.19 -4.02
N LEU A 23 -15.86 -0.48 -2.88
CA LEU A 23 -15.07 -0.85 -1.71
C LEU A 23 -15.63 -2.09 -0.99
N ALA A 24 -16.94 -2.31 -1.04
CA ALA A 24 -17.58 -3.49 -0.46
C ALA A 24 -17.27 -4.79 -1.24
N SER A 25 -16.85 -4.68 -2.50
CA SER A 25 -16.56 -5.82 -3.38
C SER A 25 -15.08 -6.18 -3.44
N SER A 26 -14.38 -6.26 -2.31
CA SER A 26 -13.04 -6.88 -2.23
C SER A 26 -13.11 -8.35 -1.80
N PRO A 27 -13.41 -9.32 -2.70
CA PRO A 27 -13.31 -10.73 -2.36
C PRO A 27 -11.90 -11.23 -2.65
N ALA A 28 -10.96 -10.97 -1.74
CA ALA A 28 -9.69 -11.67 -1.76
C ALA A 28 -9.19 -12.02 -0.35
N ARG A 29 -10.11 -12.13 0.62
CA ARG A 29 -9.82 -12.90 1.83
C ARG A 29 -9.78 -14.36 1.42
N ALA A 30 -8.58 -14.91 1.47
CA ALA A 30 -8.24 -16.28 1.18
C ALA A 30 -9.31 -17.27 1.66
N ARG A 31 -9.79 -18.12 0.74
CA ARG A 31 -10.74 -19.19 1.07
C ARG A 31 -10.10 -20.18 2.06
N ALA A 32 -10.91 -20.65 3.01
CA ALA A 32 -10.54 -21.73 3.92
C ALA A 32 -10.17 -23.00 3.14
N TYR A 33 -9.34 -23.86 3.75
CA TYR A 33 -8.91 -25.11 3.15
C TYR A 33 -10.09 -26.03 2.85
N ASP A 34 -10.20 -26.48 1.61
CA ASP A 34 -11.14 -27.50 1.18
C ASP A 34 -10.43 -28.85 1.08
N PRO A 35 -10.73 -29.82 1.96
CA PRO A 35 -10.07 -31.12 1.99
C PRO A 35 -10.34 -31.98 0.75
N LYS A 36 -11.38 -31.70 -0.04
CA LYS A 36 -11.71 -32.47 -1.25
C LYS A 36 -10.86 -32.06 -2.45
N THR A 37 -10.56 -30.76 -2.57
CA THR A 37 -9.77 -30.21 -3.68
C THR A 37 -8.29 -30.06 -3.32
N GLY A 38 -7.95 -30.12 -2.02
CA GLY A 38 -6.59 -29.83 -1.53
C GLY A 38 -6.21 -28.36 -1.67
N LEU A 39 -7.16 -27.48 -2.01
CA LEU A 39 -6.94 -26.07 -2.28
C LEU A 39 -7.48 -25.22 -1.12
N GLY A 40 -6.74 -24.17 -0.77
CA GLY A 40 -7.13 -23.19 0.25
C GLY A 40 -6.11 -23.05 1.37
N ARG A 41 -6.36 -22.12 2.29
CA ARG A 41 -5.47 -21.87 3.43
C ARG A 41 -5.86 -22.75 4.62
N GLY A 42 -4.89 -23.42 5.24
CA GLY A 42 -5.11 -24.26 6.43
C GLY A 42 -5.05 -25.76 6.18
N ALA A 43 -4.24 -26.24 5.23
CA ALA A 43 -4.05 -27.66 5.03
C ALA A 43 -3.65 -28.34 6.36
N PRO A 44 -4.32 -29.45 6.76
CA PRO A 44 -4.00 -30.15 8.00
C PRO A 44 -2.52 -30.54 8.04
N GLY A 45 -1.85 -30.21 9.15
CA GLY A 45 -0.43 -30.48 9.33
C GLY A 45 0.53 -29.46 8.72
N PHE A 46 0.05 -28.45 7.99
CA PHE A 46 0.89 -27.34 7.50
C PHE A 46 0.62 -26.05 8.28
N GLN A 47 1.69 -25.41 8.75
CA GLN A 47 1.59 -24.09 9.38
C GLN A 47 1.29 -23.04 8.32
N THR A 48 0.01 -22.73 8.17
CA THR A 48 -0.46 -21.64 7.31
C THR A 48 -0.72 -20.38 8.17
N ASN A 49 -0.91 -19.22 7.52
CA ASN A 49 -1.08 -17.91 8.19
C ASN A 49 0.18 -17.31 8.85
N VAL A 50 1.38 -17.64 8.35
CA VAL A 50 2.58 -16.88 8.71
C VAL A 50 2.46 -15.42 8.26
N ALA A 51 2.93 -14.51 9.11
CA ALA A 51 2.95 -13.09 8.81
C ALA A 51 3.86 -12.83 7.59
N ARG A 52 3.33 -12.10 6.60
CA ARG A 52 4.13 -11.65 5.46
C ARG A 52 4.90 -10.40 5.87
N VAL A 53 6.21 -10.50 5.92
CA VAL A 53 7.10 -9.36 6.21
C VAL A 53 7.58 -8.75 4.91
N ALA A 54 7.64 -7.41 4.84
CA ALA A 54 8.19 -6.72 3.68
C ALA A 54 9.72 -6.84 3.67
N VAL A 55 10.27 -7.35 2.58
CA VAL A 55 11.73 -7.55 2.42
C VAL A 55 12.26 -6.56 1.37
N PRO A 56 13.43 -5.91 1.59
CA PRO A 56 14.03 -5.02 0.61
C PRO A 56 14.32 -5.69 -0.75
N ALA A 57 14.21 -4.92 -1.83
CA ALA A 57 14.26 -5.47 -3.20
C ALA A 57 15.57 -6.20 -3.54
N HIS A 58 16.72 -5.73 -3.03
CA HIS A 58 18.02 -6.35 -3.30
C HIS A 58 18.16 -7.72 -2.62
N ILE A 59 17.64 -7.88 -1.39
CA ILE A 59 17.59 -9.18 -0.70
C ILE A 59 16.67 -10.14 -1.45
N VAL A 60 15.52 -9.67 -1.93
CA VAL A 60 14.61 -10.50 -2.74
C VAL A 60 15.29 -11.00 -4.01
N ALA A 61 16.12 -10.18 -4.66
CA ALA A 61 16.87 -10.59 -5.83
C ALA A 61 17.87 -11.71 -5.51
N ARG A 62 18.62 -11.58 -4.40
CA ARG A 62 19.58 -12.60 -3.93
C ARG A 62 18.89 -13.93 -3.58
N ILE A 63 17.77 -13.86 -2.85
CA ILE A 63 16.97 -15.05 -2.52
C ILE A 63 16.45 -15.73 -3.80
N ARG A 64 16.00 -14.96 -4.79
CA ARG A 64 15.55 -15.51 -6.08
C ARG A 64 16.68 -16.11 -6.91
N ALA A 65 17.90 -15.59 -6.76
CA ALA A 65 19.09 -16.15 -7.38
C ALA A 65 19.57 -17.46 -6.72
N GLY A 66 18.98 -17.83 -5.57
CA GLY A 66 19.36 -19.02 -4.82
C GLY A 66 20.56 -18.80 -3.90
N GLU A 67 20.95 -17.54 -3.64
CA GLU A 67 21.95 -17.24 -2.62
C GLU A 67 21.40 -17.49 -1.22
N GLU A 68 22.24 -18.02 -0.34
CA GLU A 68 21.92 -18.18 1.07
C GLU A 68 22.03 -16.82 1.76
N VAL A 69 20.92 -16.33 2.30
CA VAL A 69 20.84 -15.04 3.01
C VAL A 69 20.41 -15.32 4.44
N SER A 70 21.21 -14.86 5.39
CA SER A 70 20.95 -15.04 6.82
C SER A 70 19.81 -14.14 7.33
N ALA A 71 19.19 -14.53 8.46
CA ALA A 71 18.12 -13.76 9.08
C ALA A 71 18.60 -12.36 9.54
N GLU A 72 19.85 -12.28 10.01
CA GLU A 72 20.51 -11.05 10.42
C GLU A 72 20.68 -10.07 9.24
N GLU A 73 21.06 -10.56 8.07
CA GLU A 73 21.17 -9.74 6.85
C GLU A 73 19.81 -9.17 6.42
N ILE A 74 18.75 -9.98 6.48
CA ILE A 74 17.39 -9.54 6.15
C ILE A 74 16.96 -8.41 7.09
N THR A 75 17.19 -8.59 8.39
CA THR A 75 16.81 -7.62 9.43
C THR A 75 17.56 -6.31 9.25
N ARG A 76 18.89 -6.38 9.04
CA ARG A 76 19.71 -5.20 8.79
C ARG A 76 19.26 -4.45 7.53
N ALA A 77 18.99 -5.17 6.44
CA ALA A 77 18.51 -4.56 5.22
C ALA A 77 17.13 -3.90 5.39
N GLN A 78 16.26 -4.48 6.22
CA GLN A 78 14.96 -3.89 6.56
C GLN A 78 15.13 -2.58 7.34
N ASP A 79 16.01 -2.55 8.34
CA ASP A 79 16.30 -1.35 9.13
C ASP A 79 16.88 -0.23 8.26
N GLU A 80 17.83 -0.56 7.38
CA GLU A 80 18.40 0.40 6.44
C GLU A 80 17.35 0.97 5.48
N ALA A 81 16.49 0.10 4.91
CA ALA A 81 15.40 0.51 4.04
C ALA A 81 14.37 1.39 4.76
N ARG A 82 14.09 1.11 6.04
CA ARG A 82 13.20 1.92 6.87
C ARG A 82 13.77 3.33 7.06
N ARG A 83 15.03 3.44 7.46
CA ARG A 83 15.71 4.73 7.66
C ARG A 83 15.76 5.57 6.39
N MET A 84 15.97 4.94 5.23
CA MET A 84 15.97 5.66 3.95
C MET A 84 14.58 6.23 3.62
N ARG A 85 13.50 5.49 3.90
CA ARG A 85 12.13 5.99 3.68
C ARG A 85 11.79 7.17 4.58
N GLU A 86 12.19 7.11 5.85
CA GLU A 86 11.97 8.21 6.80
C GLU A 86 12.69 9.50 6.35
N LYS A 87 13.92 9.39 5.85
CA LYS A 87 14.67 10.53 5.29
C LYS A 87 14.05 11.08 4.01
N GLN A 88 13.56 10.22 3.12
CA GLN A 88 12.90 10.65 1.88
C GLN A 88 11.60 11.41 2.18
N GLN A 89 10.81 10.95 3.15
CA GLN A 89 9.58 11.63 3.56
C GLN A 89 9.86 13.02 4.14
N GLN A 90 10.87 13.14 5.00
CA GLN A 90 11.28 14.44 5.55
C GLN A 90 11.75 15.40 4.44
N GLY A 91 12.56 14.91 3.51
CA GLY A 91 13.01 15.71 2.37
C GLY A 91 11.86 16.15 1.45
N GLU A 92 10.89 15.27 1.19
CA GLU A 92 9.70 15.58 0.39
C GLU A 92 8.79 16.61 1.08
N GLU A 93 8.60 16.49 2.40
CA GLU A 93 7.82 17.45 3.19
C GLU A 93 8.47 18.85 3.19
N GLU A 94 9.79 18.93 3.39
CA GLU A 94 10.55 20.18 3.32
C GLU A 94 10.49 20.82 1.92
N GLU A 95 10.60 20.01 0.86
CA GLU A 95 10.53 20.51 -0.52
C GLU A 95 9.12 21.01 -0.88
N GLU A 96 8.08 20.34 -0.37
CA GLU A 96 6.69 20.74 -0.57
C GLU A 96 6.37 22.06 0.18
N GLU A 97 6.92 22.23 1.39
CA GLU A 97 6.77 23.44 2.18
C GLU A 97 7.46 24.65 1.53
N GLN A 98 8.66 24.46 0.97
CA GLN A 98 9.38 25.49 0.20
C GLN A 98 8.60 25.89 -1.07
N LYS A 99 8.02 24.92 -1.79
CA LYS A 99 7.20 25.19 -3.00
C LYS A 99 5.93 25.99 -2.65
N LYS A 100 5.27 25.69 -1.52
CA LYS A 100 4.08 26.43 -1.04
C LYS A 100 4.44 27.84 -0.55
N GLY A 101 5.57 28.01 0.16
CA GLY A 101 6.08 29.30 0.61
C GLY A 101 6.47 30.24 -0.54
N GLY A 102 7.12 29.71 -1.58
CA GLY A 102 7.52 30.48 -2.77
C GLY A 102 6.33 30.97 -3.61
N LYS A 103 5.27 30.16 -3.74
CA LYS A 103 4.04 30.56 -4.44
C LYS A 103 3.28 31.66 -3.71
N ARG A 104 3.19 31.62 -2.37
CA ARG A 104 2.51 32.65 -1.57
C ARG A 104 3.18 34.02 -1.67
N ARG A 105 4.49 34.09 -1.90
CA ARG A 105 5.23 35.36 -2.06
C ARG A 105 5.10 35.98 -3.45
N LYS A 106 4.87 35.19 -4.51
CA LYS A 106 4.75 35.72 -5.89
C LYS A 106 3.35 36.24 -6.27
N GLY A 107 2.30 35.93 -5.51
CA GLY A 107 0.92 36.34 -5.81
C GLY A 107 0.47 37.68 -5.20
N LYS A 108 1.38 38.49 -4.65
CA LYS A 108 1.05 39.73 -3.91
C LYS A 108 1.59 41.02 -4.58
N LYS A 109 1.80 40.99 -5.89
CA LYS A 109 2.13 42.17 -6.70
C LYS A 109 0.97 42.49 -7.63
#